data_AF-A0A9X9SNL7-F1
#
_entry.id   AF-A0A9X9SNL7-F1
#
_cell.length_a   1.000
_cell.length_b   1.000
_cell.length_c   1.000
_cell.angle_alpha   90.00
_cell.angle_beta   90.00
_cell.angle_gamma   90.00
#
_symmetry.space_group_name_H-M   'P 1'
#
loop_
_entity.id
_entity.type
_entity.pdbx_description
1 polymer ?
#
loop_
_entity_poly.entity_id
_entity_poly.type
_entity_poly.pdbx_seq_one_letter_code
_entity_poly.pdbx_strand_id
1 'polypeptide(L)'
;MAVGLQNFRLKTLYNLPTYTDNIPNIAMKKRLLLLTILPLSLHAADVPPNVKPELQVNTAEPQQPETHNIPAEQTNRPSEKIINVDADTLLANTELLARAMYSAVVAHNIPGIKAVLPIYEQWLEHDRAMARYAKGLLAQSEGRAAEAIGHYRRFIAEQPDASAVRWQLATALFEDKQNEAAADQFDKLQTESLPPALQERIETYRKALRERDSWQFNAVLNITREQNINQAPGQRRLGNHLSDEQCRAVRLAYPDDDCFRGWTFPEPIDATAVHYQIGAEKKWSLPRGFYASAGADHYGKIYPKHTNYNDLTTRFSAGLGYADQRSDIGITPFHERRFYGNDPYTYTNGARLHYNHWWQPKLQTLSAFEAGRLKNSRREHSDNTSQLLSNSIVYYRNARQYWVAGIDLYHERNRDDKGDSFNRYALRGTWGQEWLKGLSTVLRLSSAQRRYQAPSFFSNEQNRRDKEASASLSVWHRALHFKGITPRLTIAHNKTWSNDKFYEYGKTKMFVELSKTF
;
A
#
# COMPACT_ATOMS: atom_id res chain seq x y z
N MET A 1 -28.45 19.73 -42.62
CA MET A 1 -28.57 19.00 -43.89
C MET A 1 -29.26 17.69 -43.60
N ALA A 2 -30.49 17.56 -44.08
CA ALA A 2 -31.34 16.38 -43.98
C ALA A 2 -31.09 15.42 -45.15
N VAL A 3 -31.69 14.22 -45.05
CA VAL A 3 -31.96 13.13 -46.03
C VAL A 3 -31.60 11.80 -45.33
N GLY A 4 -32.42 10.76 -45.20
CA GLY A 4 -33.76 10.44 -45.68
C GLY A 4 -33.85 8.94 -46.05
N LEU A 5 -34.99 8.28 -45.73
CA LEU A 5 -35.57 7.06 -46.36
C LEU A 5 -34.92 5.69 -45.98
N GLN A 6 -35.61 4.54 -45.85
CA GLN A 6 -37.00 4.14 -46.13
C GLN A 6 -37.35 2.78 -45.47
N ASN A 7 -38.67 2.54 -45.38
CA ASN A 7 -39.43 1.39 -44.88
C ASN A 7 -39.13 0.01 -45.51
N PHE A 8 -39.49 -1.08 -44.80
CA PHE A 8 -40.25 -2.22 -45.36
C PHE A 8 -41.10 -2.95 -44.29
N ARG A 9 -42.37 -3.22 -44.61
CA ARG A 9 -43.40 -3.96 -43.85
C ARG A 9 -44.04 -5.02 -44.76
N LEU A 10 -44.42 -6.17 -44.20
CA LEU A 10 -45.51 -7.10 -44.63
C LEU A 10 -45.70 -8.13 -43.48
N LYS A 11 -46.78 -8.14 -42.66
CA LYS A 11 -48.13 -8.77 -42.81
C LYS A 11 -48.05 -10.18 -43.46
N THR A 12 -48.59 -11.27 -42.87
CA THR A 12 -50.04 -11.64 -42.69
C THR A 12 -50.13 -12.90 -41.80
N LEU A 13 -50.92 -12.94 -40.70
CA LEU A 13 -52.22 -13.64 -40.46
C LEU A 13 -52.25 -15.19 -40.59
N TYR A 14 -52.69 -15.91 -39.55
CA TYR A 14 -53.84 -16.86 -39.56
C TYR A 14 -54.27 -17.30 -38.13
N ASN A 15 -55.58 -17.53 -37.99
CA ASN A 15 -56.39 -17.77 -36.79
C ASN A 15 -56.50 -19.26 -36.37
N LEU A 16 -56.62 -19.47 -35.04
CA LEU A 16 -57.49 -20.35 -34.21
C LEU A 16 -58.34 -21.48 -34.87
N PRO A 17 -58.60 -22.61 -34.16
CA PRO A 17 -59.70 -22.64 -33.18
C PRO A 17 -59.47 -23.45 -31.87
N THR A 18 -60.32 -23.11 -30.91
CA THR A 18 -60.60 -23.72 -29.60
C THR A 18 -61.45 -24.99 -29.71
N TYR A 19 -61.26 -25.94 -28.79
CA TYR A 19 -62.25 -26.99 -28.48
C TYR A 19 -62.24 -27.33 -26.98
N THR A 20 -63.42 -27.31 -26.38
CA THR A 20 -63.74 -27.65 -24.99
C THR A 20 -64.70 -28.83 -25.00
N ASP A 21 -64.47 -29.87 -24.18
CA ASP A 21 -65.53 -30.54 -23.40
C ASP A 21 -65.00 -31.56 -22.37
N ASN A 22 -65.91 -31.93 -21.47
CA ASN A 22 -65.79 -32.30 -20.05
C ASN A 22 -65.58 -33.80 -19.68
N ILE A 23 -64.77 -34.06 -18.60
CA ILE A 23 -64.95 -34.92 -17.38
C ILE A 23 -65.20 -36.47 -17.54
N PRO A 24 -64.74 -37.43 -16.65
CA PRO A 24 -64.30 -37.34 -15.24
C PRO A 24 -62.99 -38.03 -14.79
N ASN A 25 -62.55 -37.62 -13.58
CA ASN A 25 -61.72 -38.25 -12.55
C ASN A 25 -61.18 -39.69 -12.76
N ILE A 26 -59.87 -39.86 -12.51
CA ILE A 26 -59.29 -40.78 -11.50
C ILE A 26 -57.87 -40.31 -11.14
N ALA A 27 -57.59 -40.32 -9.84
CA ALA A 27 -56.37 -39.84 -9.21
C ALA A 27 -55.10 -40.62 -9.59
N MET A 28 -53.97 -39.92 -9.78
CA MET A 28 -52.69 -40.33 -9.20
C MET A 28 -51.63 -39.23 -9.30
N LYS A 29 -51.06 -38.90 -8.13
CA LYS A 29 -49.90 -38.02 -7.94
C LYS A 29 -48.73 -38.42 -8.84
N LYS A 30 -48.25 -37.50 -9.67
CA LYS A 30 -46.83 -37.41 -10.08
C LYS A 30 -46.43 -35.93 -10.13
N ARG A 31 -45.88 -35.42 -9.03
CA ARG A 31 -45.11 -34.17 -9.04
C ARG A 31 -43.83 -34.45 -9.81
N LEU A 32 -43.78 -34.03 -11.06
CA LEU A 32 -42.55 -33.97 -11.84
C LEU A 32 -41.73 -32.79 -11.29
N LEU A 33 -40.94 -33.06 -10.24
CA LEU A 33 -39.85 -32.18 -9.82
C LEU A 33 -38.76 -32.30 -10.89
N LEU A 34 -38.78 -31.39 -11.87
CA LEU A 34 -37.60 -31.11 -12.68
C LEU A 34 -36.54 -30.52 -11.73
N LEU A 35 -35.61 -31.37 -11.31
CA LEU A 35 -34.38 -30.98 -10.65
C LEU A 35 -33.59 -30.09 -11.62
N THR A 36 -33.68 -28.78 -11.41
CA THR A 36 -32.62 -27.87 -11.83
C THR A 36 -31.39 -28.23 -11.01
N ILE A 37 -30.42 -28.88 -11.64
CA ILE A 37 -29.06 -29.03 -11.11
C ILE A 37 -28.49 -27.62 -11.00
N LEU A 38 -28.65 -26.98 -9.84
CA LEU A 38 -27.90 -25.77 -9.50
C LEU A 38 -26.45 -26.20 -9.25
N PRO A 39 -25.46 -25.75 -10.04
CA PRO A 39 -24.10 -25.74 -9.57
C PRO A 39 -24.04 -24.72 -8.42
N LEU A 40 -24.13 -25.20 -7.18
CA LEU A 40 -23.78 -24.44 -5.99
C LEU A 40 -22.27 -24.19 -6.00
N SER A 41 -21.82 -23.31 -6.89
CA SER A 41 -20.52 -22.67 -6.82
C SER A 41 -20.68 -21.46 -5.90
N LEU A 42 -20.80 -21.70 -4.59
CA LEU A 42 -20.57 -20.68 -3.57
C LEU A 42 -19.06 -20.52 -3.43
N HIS A 43 -18.46 -19.81 -4.39
CA HIS A 43 -17.09 -19.30 -4.28
C HIS A 43 -17.16 -17.77 -4.34
N ALA A 44 -17.67 -17.19 -3.26
CA ALA A 44 -17.33 -15.82 -2.88
C ALA A 44 -16.42 -15.93 -1.66
N ALA A 45 -15.15 -16.23 -1.88
CA ALA A 45 -14.15 -15.67 -0.99
C ALA A 45 -13.95 -14.24 -1.44
N ASP A 46 -14.66 -13.34 -0.79
CA ASP A 46 -14.13 -12.01 -0.54
C ASP A 46 -12.88 -12.23 0.30
N VAL A 47 -11.76 -12.48 -0.37
CA VAL A 47 -10.45 -12.22 0.20
C VAL A 47 -10.50 -10.72 0.44
N PRO A 48 -10.65 -10.24 1.70
CA PRO A 48 -10.58 -8.82 1.94
C PRO A 48 -9.28 -8.32 1.31
N PRO A 49 -9.25 -7.12 0.71
CA PRO A 49 -8.05 -6.62 0.07
C PRO A 49 -6.88 -6.86 1.01
N ASN A 50 -5.82 -7.50 0.50
CA ASN A 50 -4.63 -7.73 1.29
C ASN A 50 -3.99 -6.37 1.51
N VAL A 51 -4.46 -5.65 2.53
CA VAL A 51 -3.93 -4.35 2.94
C VAL A 51 -2.57 -4.61 3.56
N LYS A 52 -1.57 -4.88 2.71
CA LYS A 52 -0.19 -4.66 3.09
C LYS A 52 -0.08 -3.15 3.31
N PRO A 53 0.34 -2.68 4.49
CA PRO A 53 0.81 -1.30 4.58
C PRO A 53 1.88 -1.18 3.49
N GLU A 54 1.70 -0.26 2.55
CA GLU A 54 2.71 0.11 1.55
C GLU A 54 3.89 0.75 2.28
N LEU A 55 4.67 -0.07 3.00
CA LEU A 55 6.04 0.24 3.38
C LEU A 55 6.90 0.03 2.13
N GLN A 56 6.69 0.87 1.13
CA GLN A 56 7.64 1.08 0.03
C GLN A 56 7.72 2.57 -0.26
N VAL A 57 8.18 3.35 0.73
CA VAL A 57 8.68 4.71 0.50
C VAL A 57 10.18 4.61 0.30
N ASN A 58 10.61 4.00 -0.80
CA ASN A 58 11.98 4.18 -1.29
C ASN A 58 11.97 5.40 -2.19
N THR A 59 11.87 6.60 -1.61
CA THR A 59 12.14 7.81 -2.40
C THR A 59 13.64 7.90 -2.60
N ALA A 60 14.11 8.03 -3.84
CA ALA A 60 15.54 8.18 -4.11
C ALA A 60 16.10 9.39 -3.33
N GLU A 61 17.15 9.12 -2.57
CA GLU A 61 17.96 10.09 -1.85
C GLU A 61 19.36 10.08 -2.46
N PRO A 62 20.06 11.23 -2.48
CA PRO A 62 21.41 11.29 -3.00
C PRO A 62 22.26 10.34 -2.18
N GLN A 63 22.93 9.41 -2.86
CA GLN A 63 23.98 8.64 -2.21
C GLN A 63 24.99 9.65 -1.68
N GLN A 64 25.18 9.66 -0.36
CA GLN A 64 26.31 10.37 0.21
C GLN A 64 27.54 9.77 -0.49
N PRO A 65 28.43 10.60 -1.09
CA PRO A 65 29.74 10.11 -1.47
C PRO A 65 30.26 9.30 -0.30
N GLU A 66 30.90 8.16 -0.54
CA GLU A 66 31.70 7.53 0.50
C GLU A 66 32.56 8.66 1.04
N THR A 67 32.25 9.13 2.25
CA THR A 67 33.23 9.83 3.03
C THR A 67 34.27 8.74 3.22
N HIS A 68 35.27 8.70 2.34
CA HIS A 68 36.62 8.62 2.84
C HIS A 68 36.58 9.54 4.04
N ASN A 69 36.61 8.93 5.21
CA ASN A 69 37.06 9.61 6.39
C ASN A 69 38.39 10.19 5.93
N ILE A 70 38.36 11.43 5.44
CA ILE A 70 39.45 12.35 5.68
C ILE A 70 39.53 12.19 7.19
N PRO A 71 40.57 11.51 7.71
CA PRO A 71 40.79 11.53 9.14
C PRO A 71 40.63 13.00 9.47
N ALA A 72 39.75 13.35 10.42
CA ALA A 72 39.82 14.67 10.98
C ALA A 72 41.29 14.80 11.35
N GLU A 73 42.05 15.51 10.54
CA GLU A 73 43.45 15.68 10.75
C GLU A 73 43.40 16.39 12.07
N GLN A 74 43.76 15.65 13.12
CA GLN A 74 43.97 16.19 14.45
C GLN A 74 45.19 17.07 14.27
N THR A 75 44.97 18.20 13.59
CA THR A 75 45.71 19.40 13.83
C THR A 75 45.47 19.61 15.30
N ASN A 76 46.49 19.23 16.08
CA ASN A 76 46.67 19.68 17.45
C ASN A 76 46.72 21.21 17.39
N ARG A 77 45.54 21.82 17.22
CA ARG A 77 45.36 23.24 17.44
C ARG A 77 45.50 23.39 18.96
N PRO A 78 46.39 24.27 19.43
CA PRO A 78 46.50 24.54 20.86
C PRO A 78 45.11 24.87 21.37
N SER A 79 44.74 24.30 22.52
CA SER A 79 43.47 24.50 23.22
C SER A 79 42.97 25.93 23.00
N GLU A 80 42.00 26.10 22.09
CA GLU A 80 41.40 27.40 21.81
C GLU A 80 40.88 27.92 23.15
N LYS A 81 41.36 29.10 23.57
CA LYS A 81 40.77 29.83 24.69
C LYS A 81 39.27 29.94 24.38
N ILE A 82 38.44 29.20 25.13
CA ILE A 82 36.99 29.37 25.08
C ILE A 82 36.72 30.73 25.71
N ILE A 83 36.59 31.76 24.87
CA ILE A 83 36.20 33.08 25.32
C ILE A 83 34.68 33.01 25.51
N ASN A 84 34.22 32.92 26.75
CA ASN A 84 32.82 33.12 27.09
C ASN A 84 32.53 34.62 26.96
N VAL A 85 31.85 35.00 25.87
CA VAL A 85 31.42 36.37 25.61
C VAL A 85 29.90 36.43 25.83
N ASP A 86 29.43 37.40 26.62
CA ASP A 86 28.00 37.64 26.81
C ASP A 86 27.40 38.48 25.66
N ALA A 87 26.07 38.55 25.59
CA ALA A 87 25.35 39.23 24.52
C ALA A 87 25.61 40.74 24.50
N ASP A 88 25.73 41.36 25.67
CA ASP A 88 25.96 42.80 25.81
C ASP A 88 27.36 43.19 25.31
N THR A 89 28.36 42.35 25.58
CA THR A 89 29.74 42.52 25.11
C THR A 89 29.83 42.37 23.59
N LEU A 90 29.06 41.45 22.99
CA LEU A 90 28.99 41.31 21.54
C LEU A 90 28.30 42.52 20.88
N LEU A 91 27.25 43.07 21.48
CA LEU A 91 26.58 44.27 20.97
C LEU A 91 27.46 45.53 21.11
N ALA A 92 28.24 45.62 22.19
CA ALA A 92 29.21 46.68 22.39
C ALA A 92 30.39 46.60 21.40
N ASN A 93 30.66 45.43 20.79
CA ASN A 93 31.69 45.22 19.80
C ASN A 93 31.13 44.58 18.53
N THR A 94 30.49 45.41 17.69
CA THR A 94 29.82 45.00 16.46
C THR A 94 30.75 44.32 15.45
N GLU A 95 32.05 44.67 15.43
CA GLU A 95 33.03 43.99 14.58
C GLU A 95 33.25 42.54 15.00
N LEU A 96 33.38 42.29 16.31
CA LEU A 96 33.49 40.95 16.85
C LEU A 96 32.21 40.13 16.58
N LEU A 97 31.04 40.76 16.75
CA LEU A 97 29.75 40.15 16.46
C LEU A 97 29.60 39.79 14.97
N ALA A 98 30.04 40.66 14.04
CA ALA A 98 30.06 40.37 12.61
C ALA A 98 30.98 39.19 12.26
N ARG A 99 32.18 39.15 12.83
CA ARG A 99 33.13 38.04 12.62
C ARG A 99 32.61 36.73 13.19
N ALA A 100 31.97 36.76 14.37
CA ALA A 100 31.35 35.59 14.98
C ALA A 100 30.22 35.04 14.10
N MET A 101 29.35 35.92 13.60
CA MET A 101 28.26 35.54 12.70
C MET A 101 28.79 34.95 11.38
N TYR A 102 29.75 35.62 10.75
CA TYR A 102 30.39 35.14 9.51
C TYR A 102 31.06 33.77 9.71
N SER A 103 31.83 33.61 10.79
CA SER A 103 32.50 32.35 11.12
C SER A 103 31.48 31.23 11.33
N ALA A 104 30.39 31.49 12.06
CA ALA A 104 29.34 30.51 12.30
C ALA A 104 28.64 30.07 11.00
N VAL A 105 28.35 31.02 10.10
CA VAL A 105 27.74 30.74 8.79
C VAL A 105 28.67 29.96 7.88
N VAL A 106 29.92 30.40 7.71
CA VAL A 106 30.89 29.74 6.82
C VAL A 106 31.19 28.33 7.30
N ALA A 107 31.35 28.14 8.62
CA ALA A 107 31.57 26.83 9.22
C ALA A 107 30.31 25.95 9.27
N HIS A 108 29.15 26.45 8.84
CA HIS A 108 27.85 25.78 9.01
C HIS A 108 27.60 25.33 10.46
N ASN A 109 28.10 26.10 11.43
CA ASN A 109 27.95 25.82 12.85
C ASN A 109 26.53 26.23 13.29
N ILE A 110 25.56 25.35 13.08
CA ILE A 110 24.14 25.59 13.41
C ILE A 110 23.95 26.02 14.88
N PRO A 111 24.57 25.37 15.90
CA PRO A 111 24.50 25.87 17.28
C PRO A 111 25.02 27.30 17.43
N GLY A 112 26.14 27.63 16.77
CA GLY A 112 26.69 28.99 16.76
C GLY A 112 25.75 29.99 16.09
N ILE A 113 25.18 29.67 14.94
CA ILE A 113 24.17 30.50 14.25
C ILE A 113 22.98 30.74 15.19
N LYS A 114 22.46 29.69 15.82
CA LYS A 114 21.31 29.77 16.73
C LYS A 114 21.60 30.67 17.94
N ALA A 115 22.82 30.66 18.45
CA ALA A 115 23.23 31.49 19.58
C ALA A 115 23.49 32.95 19.18
N VAL A 116 24.16 33.19 18.05
CA VAL A 116 24.64 34.53 17.65
C VAL A 116 23.58 35.33 16.88
N LEU A 117 22.76 34.68 16.04
CA LEU A 117 21.79 35.36 15.18
C LEU A 117 20.83 36.30 15.94
N PRO A 118 20.23 35.91 17.09
CA PRO A 118 19.33 36.82 17.82
C PRO A 118 20.01 38.09 18.34
N ILE A 119 21.31 38.03 18.60
CA ILE A 119 22.14 39.18 19.03
C ILE A 119 22.50 40.00 17.79
N TYR A 120 22.90 39.32 16.71
CA TYR A 120 23.23 39.94 15.42
C TYR A 120 22.09 40.82 14.89
N GLU A 121 20.84 40.38 15.03
CA GLU A 121 19.68 41.15 14.56
C GLU A 121 19.31 42.36 15.43
N GLN A 122 19.79 42.45 16.67
CA GLN A 122 19.57 43.64 17.52
C GLN A 122 20.44 44.82 17.09
N TRP A 123 21.55 44.57 16.42
CA TRP A 123 22.39 45.61 15.84
C TRP A 123 21.73 46.18 14.59
N LEU A 124 21.23 47.43 14.64
CA LEU A 124 20.41 48.02 13.56
C LEU A 124 21.08 48.02 12.17
N GLU A 125 22.40 48.17 12.13
CA GLU A 125 23.22 48.25 10.91
C GLU A 125 23.84 46.90 10.49
N HIS A 126 23.36 45.79 11.05
CA HIS A 126 23.84 44.45 10.68
C HIS A 126 23.63 44.16 9.18
N ASP A 127 24.42 43.24 8.63
CA ASP A 127 24.22 42.76 7.27
C ASP A 127 22.94 41.91 7.20
N ARG A 128 21.88 42.53 6.66
CA ARG A 128 20.57 41.90 6.50
C ARG A 128 20.62 40.66 5.60
N ALA A 129 21.52 40.61 4.62
CA ALA A 129 21.68 39.45 3.75
C ALA A 129 22.31 38.29 4.54
N MET A 130 23.35 38.56 5.35
CA MET A 130 23.95 37.56 6.24
C MET A 130 22.93 36.99 7.25
N ALA A 131 22.16 37.87 7.91
CA ALA A 131 21.10 37.45 8.83
C ALA A 131 20.04 36.59 8.12
N ARG A 132 19.66 36.96 6.88
CA ARG A 132 18.70 36.20 6.08
C ARG A 132 19.23 34.82 5.70
N TYR A 133 20.49 34.73 5.28
CA TYR A 133 21.11 33.46 4.94
C TYR A 133 21.19 32.53 6.16
N ALA A 134 21.58 33.08 7.31
CA ALA A 134 21.61 32.36 8.58
C ALA A 134 20.24 31.84 9.03
N LYS A 135 19.17 32.62 8.85
CA LYS A 135 17.79 32.15 9.08
C LYS A 135 17.44 30.97 8.17
N GLY A 136 17.84 31.01 6.91
CA GLY A 136 17.67 29.90 5.97
C GLY A 136 18.37 28.62 6.43
N LEU A 137 19.64 28.73 6.81
CA LEU A 137 20.43 27.59 7.32
C LEU A 137 19.82 26.99 8.59
N LEU A 138 19.39 27.84 9.53
CA LEU A 138 18.75 27.41 10.76
C LEU A 138 17.41 26.70 10.47
N ALA A 139 16.55 27.29 9.65
CA ALA A 139 15.26 26.70 9.26
C ALA A 139 15.44 25.34 8.57
N GLN A 140 16.38 25.22 7.64
CA GLN A 140 16.67 23.97 6.94
C GLN A 140 17.15 22.88 7.92
N SER A 141 18.08 23.23 8.83
CA SER A 141 18.60 22.29 9.84
C SER A 141 17.53 21.77 10.81
N GLU A 142 16.47 22.55 11.04
CA GLU A 142 15.34 22.18 11.90
C GLU A 142 14.23 21.46 11.10
N GLY A 143 14.50 21.09 9.84
CA GLY A 143 13.58 20.40 8.96
C GLY A 143 12.36 21.24 8.58
N ARG A 144 12.58 22.55 8.38
CA ARG A 144 11.60 23.52 7.86
C ARG A 144 12.06 24.01 6.48
N ALA A 145 12.20 23.08 5.53
CA ALA A 145 12.73 23.38 4.20
C ALA A 145 11.93 24.48 3.46
N ALA A 146 10.59 24.49 3.55
CA ALA A 146 9.76 25.53 2.95
C ALA A 146 10.10 26.96 3.45
N GLU A 147 10.38 27.12 4.75
CA GLU A 147 10.80 28.40 5.32
C GLU A 147 12.21 28.79 4.82
N ALA A 148 13.13 27.82 4.80
CA ALA A 148 14.48 28.02 4.29
C ALA A 148 14.50 28.48 2.82
N ILE A 149 13.69 27.84 1.96
CA ILE A 149 13.49 28.22 0.56
C ILE A 149 13.06 29.69 0.45
N GLY A 150 12.16 30.14 1.32
CA GLY A 150 11.72 31.54 1.37
C GLY A 150 12.87 32.51 1.66
N HIS A 151 13.74 32.18 2.61
CA HIS A 151 14.92 32.97 2.94
C HIS A 151 15.94 33.00 1.79
N TYR A 152 16.26 31.85 1.22
CA TYR A 152 17.26 31.77 0.13
C TYR A 152 16.78 32.42 -1.17
N ARG A 153 15.49 32.27 -1.54
CA ARG A 153 14.95 32.96 -2.73
C ARG A 153 15.05 34.48 -2.61
N ARG A 154 14.74 35.03 -1.43
CA ARG A 154 14.89 36.48 -1.16
C ARG A 154 16.36 36.92 -1.20
N PHE A 155 17.28 36.10 -0.68
CA PHE A 155 18.72 36.38 -0.78
C PHE A 155 19.16 36.43 -2.25
N ILE A 156 18.84 35.41 -3.05
CA ILE A 156 19.24 35.31 -4.46
C ILE A 156 18.61 36.41 -5.32
N ALA A 157 17.43 36.92 -4.95
CA ALA A 157 16.81 38.06 -5.63
C ALA A 157 17.62 39.36 -5.48
N GLU A 158 18.34 39.52 -4.36
CA GLU A 158 19.21 40.68 -4.09
C GLU A 158 20.65 40.42 -4.58
N GLN A 159 21.14 39.19 -4.47
CA GLN A 159 22.50 38.78 -4.85
C GLN A 159 22.45 37.53 -5.75
N PRO A 160 22.23 37.70 -7.07
CA PRO A 160 22.06 36.57 -7.99
C PRO A 160 23.31 35.69 -8.14
N ASP A 161 24.51 36.24 -7.95
CA ASP A 161 25.78 35.53 -8.19
C ASP A 161 26.29 34.75 -6.96
N ALA A 162 25.47 34.62 -5.92
CA ALA A 162 25.83 33.92 -4.68
C ALA A 162 25.69 32.40 -4.80
N SER A 163 26.67 31.74 -5.43
CA SER A 163 26.72 30.29 -5.67
C SER A 163 26.48 29.44 -4.41
N ALA A 164 27.06 29.84 -3.28
CA ALA A 164 26.91 29.11 -2.00
C ALA A 164 25.46 29.12 -1.50
N VAL A 165 24.74 30.23 -1.68
CA VAL A 165 23.32 30.32 -1.30
C VAL A 165 22.44 29.62 -2.33
N ARG A 166 22.79 29.67 -3.62
CA ARG A 166 22.10 28.92 -4.68
C ARG A 166 22.20 27.41 -4.42
N TRP A 167 23.35 26.93 -3.94
CA TRP A 167 23.50 25.55 -3.46
C TRP A 167 22.53 25.20 -2.35
N GLN A 168 22.44 26.04 -1.30
CA GLN A 168 21.50 25.79 -0.20
C GLN A 168 20.03 25.88 -0.62
N LEU A 169 19.71 26.75 -1.58
CA LEU A 169 18.39 26.78 -2.20
C LEU A 169 18.07 25.47 -2.92
N ALA A 170 18.99 24.96 -3.72
CA ALA A 170 18.80 23.72 -4.47
C ALA A 170 18.61 22.50 -3.53
N THR A 171 19.39 22.40 -2.46
CA THR A 171 19.25 21.32 -1.46
C THR A 171 17.94 21.45 -0.68
N ALA A 172 17.54 22.65 -0.25
CA ALA A 172 16.27 22.86 0.44
C ALA A 172 15.07 22.53 -0.47
N LEU A 173 15.11 22.90 -1.76
CA LEU A 173 14.08 22.52 -2.74
C LEU A 173 14.01 21.00 -2.92
N PHE A 174 15.16 20.32 -2.93
CA PHE A 174 15.23 18.86 -3.03
C PHE A 174 14.64 18.15 -1.79
N GLU A 175 14.93 18.68 -0.60
CA GLU A 175 14.38 18.21 0.68
C GLU A 175 12.87 18.40 0.72
N ASP A 176 12.37 19.55 0.27
CA ASP A 176 10.95 19.92 0.20
C ASP A 176 10.20 19.27 -0.98
N LYS A 177 10.83 18.33 -1.69
CA LYS A 177 10.27 17.62 -2.86
C LYS A 177 9.81 18.54 -4.01
N GLN A 178 10.28 19.78 -4.06
CA GLN A 178 10.13 20.68 -5.21
C GLN A 178 11.15 20.32 -6.30
N ASN A 179 11.04 19.09 -6.83
CA ASN A 179 12.05 18.46 -7.66
C ASN A 179 12.38 19.25 -8.94
N GLU A 180 11.38 19.80 -9.64
CA GLU A 180 11.58 20.59 -10.86
C GLU A 180 12.42 21.86 -10.57
N ALA A 181 12.07 22.58 -9.50
CA ALA A 181 12.79 23.78 -9.09
C ALA A 181 14.19 23.45 -8.56
N ALA A 182 14.35 22.33 -7.84
CA ALA A 182 15.67 21.87 -7.39
C ALA A 182 16.58 21.58 -8.59
N ALA A 183 16.07 20.86 -9.60
CA ALA A 183 16.79 20.59 -10.85
C ALA A 183 17.23 21.89 -11.53
N ASP A 184 16.33 22.84 -11.74
CA ASP A 184 16.66 24.15 -12.33
C ASP A 184 17.79 24.89 -11.59
N GLN A 185 17.82 24.86 -10.25
CA GLN A 185 18.91 25.49 -9.48
C GLN A 185 20.23 24.72 -9.59
N PHE A 186 20.20 23.39 -9.62
CA PHE A 186 21.40 22.57 -9.87
C PHE A 186 21.96 22.79 -11.28
N ASP A 187 21.10 22.93 -12.28
CA ASP A 187 21.49 23.20 -13.67
C ASP A 187 22.18 24.57 -13.79
N LYS A 188 21.65 25.59 -13.11
CA LYS A 188 22.29 26.91 -13.02
C LYS A 188 23.68 26.83 -12.38
N LEU A 189 23.82 26.14 -11.25
CA LEU A 189 25.11 25.94 -10.58
C LEU A 189 26.15 25.26 -11.49
N GLN A 190 25.75 24.32 -12.35
CA GLN A 190 26.67 23.64 -13.26
C GLN A 190 27.28 24.56 -14.33
N THR A 191 26.67 25.72 -14.59
CA THR A 191 27.21 26.72 -15.53
C THR A 191 28.33 27.57 -14.91
N GLU A 192 28.50 27.50 -13.58
CA GLU A 192 29.48 28.28 -12.85
C GLU A 192 30.81 27.51 -12.71
N SER A 193 31.92 28.24 -12.50
CA SER A 193 33.22 27.64 -12.23
C SER A 193 33.28 27.16 -10.78
N LEU A 194 32.89 25.90 -10.56
CA LEU A 194 32.82 25.28 -9.23
C LEU A 194 33.97 24.30 -8.99
N PRO A 195 34.42 24.12 -7.72
CA PRO A 195 35.39 23.08 -7.37
C PRO A 195 34.89 21.68 -7.78
N PRO A 196 35.78 20.77 -8.24
CA PRO A 196 35.37 19.44 -8.71
C PRO A 196 34.52 18.64 -7.72
N ALA A 197 34.83 18.73 -6.42
CA ALA A 197 34.07 18.06 -5.37
C ALA A 197 32.60 18.53 -5.27
N LEU A 198 32.33 19.81 -5.56
CA LEU A 198 30.97 20.35 -5.58
C LEU A 198 30.23 19.92 -6.85
N GLN A 199 30.92 19.85 -7.99
CA GLN A 199 30.35 19.36 -9.26
C GLN A 199 29.89 17.89 -9.12
N GLU A 200 30.72 17.04 -8.53
CA GLU A 200 30.36 15.64 -8.26
C GLU A 200 29.12 15.55 -7.36
N ARG A 201 29.07 16.38 -6.30
CA ARG A 201 27.93 16.42 -5.40
C ARG A 201 26.66 16.92 -6.08
N ILE A 202 26.73 17.91 -6.97
CA ILE A 202 25.57 18.33 -7.77
C ILE A 202 25.06 17.15 -8.62
N GLU A 203 25.96 16.39 -9.23
CA GLU A 203 25.56 15.25 -10.06
C GLU A 203 24.87 14.14 -9.25
N THR A 204 25.24 13.90 -7.99
CA THR A 204 24.52 12.94 -7.13
C THR A 204 23.08 13.37 -6.84
N TYR A 205 22.84 14.66 -6.60
CA TYR A 205 21.48 15.20 -6.46
C TYR A 205 20.69 15.13 -7.76
N ARG A 206 21.31 15.48 -8.90
CA ARG A 206 20.65 15.37 -10.22
C ARG A 206 20.28 13.93 -10.55
N LYS A 207 21.15 12.97 -10.24
CA LYS A 207 20.85 11.54 -10.40
C LYS A 207 19.65 11.13 -9.56
N ALA A 208 19.62 11.50 -8.27
CA ALA A 208 18.48 11.20 -7.41
C ALA A 208 17.17 11.85 -7.91
N LEU A 209 17.23 13.08 -8.44
CA LEU A 209 16.07 13.74 -9.07
C LEU A 209 15.57 12.96 -10.31
N ARG A 210 16.47 12.50 -11.17
CA ARG A 210 16.11 11.67 -12.33
C ARG A 210 15.50 10.33 -11.91
N GLU A 211 15.99 9.72 -10.84
CA GLU A 211 15.45 8.47 -10.28
C GLU A 211 14.07 8.68 -9.64
N ARG A 212 13.80 9.83 -9.01
CA ARG A 212 12.46 10.16 -8.47
C ARG A 212 11.39 10.24 -9.57
N ASP A 213 11.77 10.68 -10.77
CA ASP A 213 10.89 10.84 -11.93
C ASP A 213 11.02 9.68 -12.94
N SER A 214 11.83 8.67 -12.65
CA SER A 214 11.96 7.47 -13.48
C SER A 214 10.81 6.51 -13.22
N TRP A 215 10.66 5.55 -14.14
CA TRP A 215 9.82 4.39 -13.85
C TRP A 215 10.39 3.63 -12.66
N GLN A 216 9.50 3.24 -11.75
CA GLN A 216 9.76 2.38 -10.62
C GLN A 216 9.10 1.04 -10.90
N PHE A 217 9.84 -0.06 -10.76
CA PHE A 217 9.29 -1.40 -11.00
C PHE A 217 9.44 -2.26 -9.75
N ASN A 218 8.45 -3.09 -9.48
CA ASN A 218 8.52 -4.08 -8.41
C ASN A 218 8.07 -5.44 -8.92
N ALA A 219 8.76 -6.49 -8.47
CA ALA A 219 8.39 -7.87 -8.76
C ALA A 219 8.47 -8.71 -7.49
N VAL A 220 7.46 -9.56 -7.29
CA VAL A 220 7.37 -10.54 -6.21
C VAL A 220 6.99 -11.88 -6.80
N LEU A 221 7.65 -12.94 -6.36
CA LEU A 221 7.37 -14.32 -6.73
C LEU A 221 7.40 -15.20 -5.49
N ASN A 222 6.29 -15.90 -5.23
CA ASN A 222 6.13 -16.79 -4.08
C ASN A 222 5.64 -18.16 -4.56
N ILE A 223 6.29 -19.23 -4.11
CA ILE A 223 5.80 -20.60 -4.33
C ILE A 223 5.20 -21.09 -3.01
N THR A 224 3.93 -21.46 -3.04
CA THR A 224 3.19 -21.89 -1.84
C THR A 224 2.47 -23.19 -2.12
N ARG A 225 2.47 -24.09 -1.14
CA ARG A 225 1.54 -25.22 -1.11
C ARG A 225 0.28 -24.81 -0.36
N GLU A 226 -0.88 -25.11 -0.90
CA GLU A 226 -2.18 -24.77 -0.31
C GLU A 226 -3.04 -26.03 -0.21
N GLN A 227 -3.31 -26.46 1.03
CA GLN A 227 -4.02 -27.72 1.31
C GLN A 227 -5.53 -27.68 1.01
N ASN A 228 -6.08 -26.51 0.68
CA ASN A 228 -7.49 -26.33 0.42
C ASN A 228 -7.68 -25.10 -0.51
N ILE A 229 -7.62 -25.34 -1.82
CA ILE A 229 -7.78 -24.31 -2.85
C ILE A 229 -9.25 -24.09 -3.24
N ASN A 230 -10.09 -25.14 -3.12
CA ASN A 230 -11.53 -25.08 -3.37
C ASN A 230 -12.34 -24.62 -2.16
N GLN A 231 -11.67 -24.24 -1.06
CA GLN A 231 -12.30 -23.73 0.16
C GLN A 231 -13.37 -24.66 0.72
N ALA A 232 -13.13 -25.97 0.63
CA ALA A 232 -14.03 -26.96 1.20
C ALA A 232 -14.19 -26.70 2.72
N PRO A 233 -15.43 -26.74 3.24
CA PRO A 233 -15.69 -26.50 4.66
C PRO A 233 -15.06 -27.61 5.52
N GLY A 234 -14.69 -27.26 6.76
CA GLY A 234 -14.20 -28.25 7.73
C GLY A 234 -15.24 -29.32 8.04
N GLN A 235 -16.51 -28.91 8.20
CA GLN A 235 -17.64 -29.83 8.25
C GLN A 235 -18.13 -30.14 6.83
N ARG A 236 -17.90 -31.37 6.37
CA ARG A 236 -18.22 -31.79 4.99
C ARG A 236 -19.59 -32.40 4.78
N ARG A 237 -20.29 -32.77 5.84
CA ARG A 237 -21.60 -33.45 5.75
C ARG A 237 -22.69 -32.57 6.37
N LEU A 238 -23.72 -32.30 5.58
CA LEU A 238 -24.93 -31.60 5.97
C LEU A 238 -26.13 -32.52 5.79
N GLY A 239 -26.72 -32.99 6.89
CA GLY A 239 -27.81 -33.96 6.87
C GLY A 239 -27.83 -34.80 8.14
N ASN A 240 -28.55 -35.92 8.08
CA ASN A 240 -28.75 -36.79 9.22
C ASN A 240 -28.35 -38.23 8.88
N HIS A 241 -27.92 -38.98 9.90
CA HIS A 241 -27.84 -40.42 9.79
C HIS A 241 -29.22 -41.03 9.99
N LEU A 242 -29.53 -42.05 9.20
CA LEU A 242 -30.70 -42.91 9.43
C LEU A 242 -30.59 -43.59 10.80
N SER A 243 -31.73 -43.90 11.40
CA SER A 243 -31.77 -44.78 12.57
C SER A 243 -31.24 -46.18 12.23
N ASP A 244 -30.81 -46.94 13.24
CA ASP A 244 -30.26 -48.28 13.05
C ASP A 244 -31.19 -49.21 12.26
N GLU A 245 -32.51 -49.16 12.53
CA GLU A 245 -33.50 -49.97 11.83
C GLU A 245 -33.60 -49.60 10.35
N GLN A 246 -33.69 -48.31 10.05
CA GLN A 246 -33.73 -47.80 8.68
C GLN A 246 -32.43 -48.11 7.93
N CYS A 247 -31.28 -47.99 8.61
CA CYS A 247 -29.97 -48.29 8.05
C CYS A 247 -29.84 -49.78 7.71
N ARG A 248 -30.29 -50.68 8.59
CA ARG A 248 -30.32 -52.13 8.31
C ARG A 248 -31.18 -52.43 7.09
N ALA A 249 -32.38 -51.85 7.00
CA ALA A 249 -33.27 -52.05 5.86
C ALA A 249 -32.64 -51.61 4.53
N VAL A 250 -31.94 -50.46 4.53
CA VAL A 250 -31.22 -49.97 3.34
C VAL A 250 -30.06 -50.89 2.97
N ARG A 251 -29.27 -51.33 3.96
CA ARG A 251 -28.08 -52.17 3.72
C ARG A 251 -28.41 -53.57 3.19
N LEU A 252 -29.64 -54.05 3.36
CA LEU A 252 -30.12 -55.26 2.68
C LEU A 252 -30.11 -55.12 1.16
N ALA A 253 -30.37 -53.91 0.63
CA ALA A 253 -30.36 -53.62 -0.80
C ALA A 253 -29.02 -53.01 -1.27
N TYR A 254 -28.35 -52.24 -0.41
CA TYR A 254 -27.11 -51.53 -0.70
C TYR A 254 -26.10 -51.74 0.45
N PRO A 255 -25.35 -52.87 0.46
CA PRO A 255 -24.49 -53.24 1.58
C PRO A 255 -23.48 -52.17 2.00
N ASP A 256 -22.99 -51.37 1.04
CA ASP A 256 -21.96 -50.33 1.26
C ASP A 256 -22.54 -48.93 1.58
N ASP A 257 -23.86 -48.80 1.76
CA ASP A 257 -24.49 -47.52 2.11
C ASP A 257 -24.05 -47.09 3.53
N ASP A 258 -23.55 -45.86 3.65
CA ASP A 258 -23.06 -45.29 4.92
C ASP A 258 -24.18 -44.77 5.83
N CYS A 259 -25.43 -44.96 5.40
CA CYS A 259 -26.67 -44.57 6.06
C CYS A 259 -26.78 -43.08 6.34
N PHE A 260 -25.92 -42.25 5.74
CA PHE A 260 -26.03 -40.81 5.79
C PHE A 260 -27.02 -40.34 4.73
N ARG A 261 -27.88 -39.38 5.07
CA ARG A 261 -28.82 -38.75 4.15
C ARG A 261 -28.63 -37.25 4.20
N GLY A 262 -28.14 -36.70 3.09
CA GLY A 262 -27.84 -35.29 3.00
C GLY A 262 -26.83 -34.98 1.92
N TRP A 263 -26.14 -33.86 2.09
CA TRP A 263 -25.19 -33.31 1.15
C TRP A 263 -23.77 -33.53 1.68
N THR A 264 -22.91 -34.06 0.82
CA THR A 264 -21.49 -34.20 1.11
C THR A 264 -20.71 -33.23 0.23
N PHE A 265 -20.07 -32.25 0.84
CA PHE A 265 -19.21 -31.30 0.15
C PHE A 265 -17.93 -31.99 -0.39
N PRO A 266 -17.35 -31.49 -1.50
CA PRO A 266 -16.10 -32.02 -2.05
C PRO A 266 -14.96 -32.05 -1.04
N GLU A 267 -13.98 -32.91 -1.27
CA GLU A 267 -12.76 -32.92 -0.45
C GLU A 267 -11.96 -31.63 -0.66
N PRO A 268 -11.21 -31.16 0.35
CA PRO A 268 -10.19 -30.13 0.16
C PRO A 268 -9.20 -30.54 -0.93
N ILE A 269 -8.96 -29.64 -1.88
CA ILE A 269 -7.97 -29.86 -2.94
C ILE A 269 -6.63 -29.25 -2.49
N ASP A 270 -5.61 -30.10 -2.38
CA ASP A 270 -4.21 -29.68 -2.14
C ASP A 270 -3.52 -29.39 -3.46
N ALA A 271 -2.95 -28.19 -3.59
CA ALA A 271 -2.21 -27.81 -4.79
C ALA A 271 -1.05 -26.84 -4.47
N THR A 272 -0.03 -26.91 -5.32
CA THR A 272 1.05 -25.92 -5.35
C THR A 272 0.63 -24.76 -6.27
N ALA A 273 0.78 -23.54 -5.77
CA ALA A 273 0.53 -22.31 -6.50
C ALA A 273 1.83 -21.53 -6.72
N VAL A 274 1.92 -20.88 -7.87
CA VAL A 274 2.86 -19.79 -8.11
C VAL A 274 2.09 -18.50 -7.96
N HIS A 275 2.41 -17.72 -6.92
CA HIS A 275 1.90 -16.38 -6.72
C HIS A 275 2.92 -15.38 -7.24
N TYR A 276 2.48 -14.42 -8.04
CA TYR A 276 3.34 -13.35 -8.55
C TYR A 276 2.65 -12.01 -8.41
N GLN A 277 3.45 -10.96 -8.31
CA GLN A 277 3.02 -9.56 -8.39
C GLN A 277 4.09 -8.79 -9.16
N ILE A 278 3.66 -8.02 -10.14
CA ILE A 278 4.51 -7.14 -10.96
C ILE A 278 3.83 -5.77 -10.95
N GLY A 279 4.57 -4.73 -10.59
CA GLY A 279 4.10 -3.36 -10.58
C GLY A 279 5.04 -2.47 -11.37
N ALA A 280 4.47 -1.45 -12.00
CA ALA A 280 5.19 -0.37 -12.64
C ALA A 280 4.48 0.94 -12.33
N GLU A 281 5.22 1.93 -11.83
CA GLU A 281 4.70 3.27 -11.56
C GLU A 281 5.65 4.33 -12.12
N LYS A 282 5.08 5.43 -12.61
CA LYS A 282 5.82 6.65 -12.94
C LYS A 282 5.20 7.83 -12.22
N LYS A 283 6.06 8.63 -11.59
CA LYS A 283 5.72 9.93 -10.98
C LYS A 283 6.34 11.04 -11.83
N TRP A 284 5.55 12.04 -12.19
CA TRP A 284 6.03 13.25 -12.85
C TRP A 284 6.00 14.38 -11.83
N SER A 285 7.15 14.95 -11.54
CA SER A 285 7.24 16.11 -10.68
C SER A 285 6.64 17.34 -11.36
N LEU A 286 5.87 18.13 -10.61
CA LEU A 286 5.27 19.38 -11.04
C LEU A 286 5.75 20.52 -10.12
N PRO A 287 5.52 21.80 -10.49
CA PRO A 287 5.95 22.93 -9.68
C PRO A 287 5.37 22.91 -8.27
N ARG A 288 6.14 23.45 -7.31
CA ARG A 288 5.72 23.65 -5.91
C ARG A 288 5.32 22.36 -5.17
N GLY A 289 5.98 21.23 -5.46
CA GLY A 289 5.78 19.96 -4.75
C GLY A 289 4.59 19.13 -5.22
N PHE A 290 3.82 19.64 -6.19
CA PHE A 290 2.77 18.85 -6.84
C PHE A 290 3.38 17.74 -7.71
N TYR A 291 2.62 16.69 -7.96
CA TYR A 291 3.00 15.64 -8.87
C TYR A 291 1.79 14.99 -9.55
N ALA A 292 2.03 14.36 -10.69
CA ALA A 292 1.12 13.40 -11.29
C ALA A 292 1.72 12.00 -11.25
N SER A 293 0.91 10.94 -11.24
CA SER A 293 1.40 9.57 -11.35
C SER A 293 0.53 8.71 -12.24
N ALA A 294 1.12 7.65 -12.77
CA ALA A 294 0.40 6.58 -13.45
C ALA A 294 1.07 5.26 -13.14
N GLY A 295 0.27 4.22 -12.94
CA GLY A 295 0.79 2.91 -12.58
C GLY A 295 -0.08 1.76 -13.06
N ALA A 296 0.54 0.59 -13.11
CA ALA A 296 -0.12 -0.67 -13.39
C ALA A 296 0.41 -1.75 -12.45
N ASP A 297 -0.50 -2.44 -11.76
CA ASP A 297 -0.22 -3.59 -10.93
C ASP A 297 -0.86 -4.82 -11.54
N HIS A 298 -0.10 -5.90 -11.62
CA HIS A 298 -0.56 -7.18 -12.13
C HIS A 298 -0.14 -8.28 -11.15
N TYR A 299 -1.11 -8.94 -10.55
CA TYR A 299 -0.86 -9.97 -9.56
C TYR A 299 -1.81 -11.15 -9.71
N GLY A 300 -1.34 -12.34 -9.37
CA GLY A 300 -2.15 -13.52 -9.54
C GLY A 300 -1.56 -14.77 -8.92
N LYS A 301 -2.40 -15.79 -8.81
CA LYS A 301 -2.08 -17.14 -8.37
C LYS A 301 -2.39 -18.10 -9.51
N ILE A 302 -1.37 -18.80 -9.97
CA ILE A 302 -1.50 -19.83 -10.99
C ILE A 302 -1.34 -21.19 -10.33
N TYR A 303 -2.25 -22.11 -10.64
CA TYR A 303 -2.23 -23.50 -10.23
C TYR A 303 -2.01 -24.37 -11.46
N PRO A 304 -0.76 -24.78 -11.78
CA PRO A 304 -0.43 -25.46 -13.04
C PRO A 304 -1.26 -26.72 -13.33
N LYS A 305 -1.66 -27.46 -12.28
CA LYS A 305 -2.48 -28.68 -12.39
C LYS A 305 -4.00 -28.43 -12.21
N HIS A 306 -4.40 -27.22 -11.84
CA HIS A 306 -5.78 -26.86 -11.48
C HIS A 306 -6.14 -25.47 -12.01
N THR A 307 -6.03 -25.27 -13.33
CA THR A 307 -6.15 -23.96 -13.99
C THR A 307 -7.52 -23.29 -13.78
N ASN A 308 -8.54 -24.07 -13.44
CA ASN A 308 -9.90 -23.63 -13.08
C ASN A 308 -9.92 -22.74 -11.82
N TYR A 309 -8.85 -22.78 -11.02
CA TYR A 309 -8.66 -22.00 -9.79
C TYR A 309 -7.64 -20.87 -9.96
N ASN A 310 -7.13 -20.65 -11.18
CA ASN A 310 -6.28 -19.50 -11.45
C ASN A 310 -7.03 -18.21 -11.09
N ASP A 311 -6.36 -17.30 -10.40
CA ASP A 311 -6.93 -16.04 -9.95
C ASP A 311 -5.96 -14.93 -10.30
N LEU A 312 -6.40 -14.00 -11.14
CA LEU A 312 -5.56 -12.99 -11.77
C LEU A 312 -6.23 -11.63 -11.67
N THR A 313 -5.48 -10.61 -11.26
CA THR A 313 -5.98 -9.25 -11.18
C THR A 313 -4.98 -8.28 -11.80
N THR A 314 -5.51 -7.33 -12.58
CA THR A 314 -4.76 -6.22 -13.15
C THR A 314 -5.43 -4.92 -12.73
N ARG A 315 -4.66 -3.98 -12.16
CA ARG A 315 -5.13 -2.66 -11.75
C ARG A 315 -4.33 -1.60 -12.48
N PHE A 316 -5.03 -0.70 -13.15
CA PHE A 316 -4.47 0.53 -13.73
C PHE A 316 -4.85 1.71 -12.86
N SER A 317 -3.92 2.63 -12.68
CA SER A 317 -4.10 3.79 -11.82
C SER A 317 -3.52 5.05 -12.45
N ALA A 318 -4.15 6.19 -12.16
CA ALA A 318 -3.64 7.51 -12.49
C ALA A 318 -3.88 8.39 -11.27
N GLY A 319 -2.90 9.17 -10.86
CA GLY A 319 -2.95 9.93 -9.61
C GLY A 319 -2.47 11.36 -9.75
N LEU A 320 -2.89 12.18 -8.79
CA LEU A 320 -2.40 13.54 -8.56
C LEU A 320 -2.14 13.70 -7.07
N GLY A 321 -1.09 14.42 -6.71
CA GLY A 321 -0.78 14.66 -5.32
C GLY A 321 0.15 15.83 -5.08
N TYR A 322 0.49 16.00 -3.81
CA TYR A 322 1.40 16.99 -3.28
C TYR A 322 2.33 16.33 -2.28
N ALA A 323 3.62 16.60 -2.40
CA ALA A 323 4.63 16.15 -1.46
C ALA A 323 5.50 17.33 -1.02
N ASP A 324 5.85 17.32 0.26
CA ASP A 324 6.83 18.21 0.88
C ASP A 324 7.87 17.39 1.65
N GLN A 325 8.71 18.06 2.45
CA GLN A 325 9.74 17.40 3.26
C GLN A 325 9.20 16.30 4.21
N ARG A 326 7.98 16.43 4.71
CA ARG A 326 7.39 15.57 5.74
C ARG A 326 6.11 14.86 5.30
N SER A 327 5.42 15.36 4.30
CA SER A 327 4.07 14.95 3.92
C SER A 327 4.00 14.49 2.46
N ASP A 328 3.20 13.47 2.19
CA ASP A 328 2.78 13.08 0.84
C ASP A 328 1.27 12.79 0.90
N ILE A 329 0.49 13.56 0.14
CA ILE A 329 -0.95 13.40 -0.01
C ILE A 329 -1.28 13.24 -1.48
N GLY A 330 -2.12 12.28 -1.82
CA GLY A 330 -2.53 12.08 -3.20
C GLY A 330 -3.84 11.34 -3.35
N ILE A 331 -4.48 11.56 -4.49
CA ILE A 331 -5.68 10.87 -4.91
C ILE A 331 -5.39 10.11 -6.21
N THR A 332 -5.80 8.85 -6.22
CA THR A 332 -5.49 7.90 -7.28
C THR A 332 -6.76 7.15 -7.69
N PRO A 333 -7.52 7.64 -8.68
CA PRO A 333 -8.50 6.82 -9.37
C PRO A 333 -7.87 5.58 -10.00
N PHE A 334 -8.64 4.50 -10.05
CA PHE A 334 -8.19 3.23 -10.60
C PHE A 334 -9.30 2.46 -11.30
N HIS A 335 -8.87 1.61 -12.23
CA HIS A 335 -9.67 0.57 -12.86
C HIS A 335 -8.98 -0.78 -12.62
N GLU A 336 -9.67 -1.70 -11.97
CA GLU A 336 -9.19 -3.05 -11.69
C GLU A 336 -10.04 -4.08 -12.43
N ARG A 337 -9.40 -5.12 -12.97
CA ARG A 337 -10.06 -6.24 -13.62
C ARG A 337 -9.52 -7.56 -13.09
N ARG A 338 -10.42 -8.42 -12.66
CA ARG A 338 -10.11 -9.76 -12.13
C ARG A 338 -10.65 -10.85 -13.04
N PHE A 339 -9.83 -11.85 -13.27
CA PHE A 339 -10.13 -13.07 -14.00
C PHE A 339 -10.01 -14.24 -13.02
N TYR A 340 -10.97 -15.17 -13.08
CA TYR A 340 -10.99 -16.36 -12.23
C TYR A 340 -11.23 -17.59 -13.09
N GLY A 341 -10.46 -18.66 -12.91
CA GLY A 341 -10.51 -19.82 -13.80
C GLY A 341 -10.25 -19.47 -15.28
N ASN A 342 -9.49 -18.39 -15.52
CA ASN A 342 -9.13 -17.83 -16.82
C ASN A 342 -10.23 -17.05 -17.58
N ASP A 343 -11.45 -16.90 -17.04
CA ASP A 343 -12.47 -16.02 -17.64
C ASP A 343 -12.66 -14.73 -16.83
N PRO A 344 -13.09 -13.62 -17.47
CA PRO A 344 -13.48 -12.40 -16.77
C PRO A 344 -14.45 -12.71 -15.62
N TYR A 345 -14.15 -12.15 -14.44
CA TYR A 345 -14.95 -12.39 -13.24
C TYR A 345 -15.55 -11.10 -12.71
N THR A 346 -14.71 -10.10 -12.43
CA THR A 346 -15.17 -8.80 -11.91
C THR A 346 -14.35 -7.66 -12.49
N TYR A 347 -14.90 -6.45 -12.43
CA TYR A 347 -14.13 -5.23 -12.56
C TYR A 347 -14.54 -4.21 -11.49
N THR A 348 -13.58 -3.45 -10.99
CA THR A 348 -13.78 -2.46 -9.93
C THR A 348 -13.29 -1.11 -10.43
N ASN A 349 -14.13 -0.09 -10.29
CA ASN A 349 -13.70 1.29 -10.48
C ASN A 349 -13.76 1.99 -9.14
N GLY A 350 -12.73 2.76 -8.81
CA GLY A 350 -12.67 3.43 -7.52
C GLY A 350 -11.65 4.53 -7.49
N ALA A 351 -11.47 5.10 -6.31
CA ALA A 351 -10.41 6.05 -6.02
C ALA A 351 -9.84 5.77 -4.64
N ARG A 352 -8.53 6.00 -4.51
CA ARG A 352 -7.81 5.92 -3.25
C ARG A 352 -7.21 7.28 -2.92
N LEU A 353 -7.48 7.77 -1.72
CA LEU A 353 -6.79 8.90 -1.11
C LEU A 353 -5.73 8.33 -0.16
N HIS A 354 -4.49 8.78 -0.25
CA HIS A 354 -3.45 8.46 0.74
C HIS A 354 -2.93 9.74 1.41
N TYR A 355 -2.48 9.59 2.65
CA TYR A 355 -1.79 10.63 3.41
C TYR A 355 -0.70 10.00 4.25
N ASN A 356 0.55 10.32 3.93
CA ASN A 356 1.74 9.90 4.64
C ASN A 356 2.35 11.14 5.30
N HIS A 357 2.70 11.05 6.58
CA HIS A 357 3.28 12.19 7.29
C HIS A 357 4.29 11.77 8.36
N TRP A 358 5.43 12.46 8.36
CA TRP A 358 6.48 12.35 9.37
C TRP A 358 6.28 13.40 10.46
N TRP A 359 5.74 12.98 11.60
CA TRP A 359 5.60 13.83 12.80
C TRP A 359 6.95 14.15 13.42
N GLN A 360 7.84 13.15 13.41
CA GLN A 360 9.21 13.20 13.91
C GLN A 360 10.07 12.25 13.06
N PRO A 361 11.41 12.36 13.07
CA PRO A 361 12.28 11.46 12.29
C PRO A 361 12.09 9.96 12.59
N LYS A 362 11.50 9.62 13.73
CA LYS A 362 11.24 8.24 14.17
C LYS A 362 9.77 7.85 14.17
N LEU A 363 8.86 8.76 13.82
CA LEU A 363 7.42 8.56 13.93
C LEU A 363 6.72 9.02 12.66
N GLN A 364 6.11 8.06 11.97
CA GLN A 364 5.39 8.29 10.73
C GLN A 364 3.94 7.80 10.86
N THR A 365 3.01 8.46 10.19
CA THR A 365 1.64 8.00 9.99
C THR A 365 1.40 7.74 8.51
N LEU A 366 0.71 6.65 8.21
CA LEU A 366 0.27 6.22 6.89
C LEU A 366 -1.24 6.06 6.94
N SER A 367 -1.97 6.84 6.16
CA SER A 367 -3.43 6.79 6.09
C SER A 367 -3.86 6.55 4.65
N ALA A 368 -4.88 5.73 4.48
CA ALA A 368 -5.50 5.47 3.19
C ALA A 368 -7.02 5.39 3.35
N PHE A 369 -7.73 6.04 2.44
CA PHE A 369 -9.15 5.84 2.22
C PHE A 369 -9.37 5.37 0.79
N GLU A 370 -9.98 4.20 0.60
CA GLU A 370 -10.31 3.68 -0.73
C GLU A 370 -11.81 3.46 -0.82
N ALA A 371 -12.43 3.94 -1.90
CA ALA A 371 -13.82 3.67 -2.21
C ALA A 371 -13.91 3.10 -3.62
N GLY A 372 -14.70 2.04 -3.79
CA GLY A 372 -14.82 1.33 -5.04
C GLY A 372 -16.23 0.82 -5.31
N ARG A 373 -16.53 0.63 -6.59
CA ARG A 373 -17.71 -0.08 -7.06
C ARG A 373 -17.25 -1.25 -7.92
N LEU A 374 -17.53 -2.45 -7.44
CA LEU A 374 -17.28 -3.69 -8.14
C LEU A 374 -18.52 -4.09 -8.93
N LYS A 375 -18.30 -4.57 -10.15
CA LYS A 375 -19.30 -5.22 -10.97
C LYS A 375 -18.88 -6.64 -11.29
N ASN A 376 -19.81 -7.57 -11.16
CA ASN A 376 -19.55 -8.98 -11.40
C ASN A 376 -20.08 -9.39 -12.78
N SER A 377 -19.17 -9.85 -13.65
CA SER A 377 -19.49 -10.22 -15.03
C SER A 377 -20.27 -11.52 -15.15
N ARG A 378 -20.29 -12.35 -14.10
CA ARG A 378 -20.98 -13.67 -14.11
C ARG A 378 -22.29 -13.65 -13.32
N ARG A 379 -22.43 -12.74 -12.35
CA ARG A 379 -23.57 -12.67 -11.42
C ARG A 379 -23.87 -11.22 -11.09
N GLU A 380 -24.80 -10.60 -11.81
CA GLU A 380 -25.17 -9.20 -11.59
C GLU A 380 -25.62 -8.91 -10.14
N HIS A 381 -26.27 -9.89 -9.50
CA HIS A 381 -26.67 -9.83 -8.09
C HIS A 381 -25.51 -9.77 -7.08
N SER A 382 -24.27 -9.97 -7.53
CA SER A 382 -23.04 -9.89 -6.73
C SER A 382 -22.28 -8.58 -6.93
N ASP A 383 -22.91 -7.56 -7.53
CA ASP A 383 -22.37 -6.21 -7.60
C ASP A 383 -22.26 -5.61 -6.18
N ASN A 384 -21.12 -4.99 -5.88
CA ASN A 384 -20.88 -4.41 -4.56
C ASN A 384 -20.32 -3.00 -4.62
N THR A 385 -20.45 -2.30 -3.51
CA THR A 385 -19.73 -1.07 -3.21
C THR A 385 -18.91 -1.28 -1.95
N SER A 386 -17.68 -0.82 -1.96
CA SER A 386 -16.73 -1.00 -0.88
C SER A 386 -16.10 0.31 -0.46
N GLN A 387 -15.83 0.44 0.83
CA GLN A 387 -15.11 1.54 1.45
C GLN A 387 -14.12 0.98 2.47
N LEU A 388 -12.88 1.44 2.41
CA LEU A 388 -11.82 1.09 3.33
C LEU A 388 -11.23 2.37 3.90
N LEU A 389 -11.22 2.51 5.22
CA LEU A 389 -10.34 3.44 5.92
C LEU A 389 -9.25 2.62 6.64
N SER A 390 -7.99 2.85 6.30
CA SER A 390 -6.83 2.22 6.93
C SER A 390 -5.92 3.31 7.48
N ASN A 391 -5.57 3.24 8.76
CA ASN A 391 -4.55 4.10 9.36
C ASN A 391 -3.48 3.23 10.02
N SER A 392 -2.22 3.64 9.91
CA SER A 392 -1.09 2.97 10.53
C SER A 392 -0.08 3.99 11.05
N ILE A 393 0.47 3.71 12.22
CA ILE A 393 1.57 4.45 12.83
C ILE A 393 2.81 3.56 12.76
N VAL A 394 3.90 4.12 12.24
CA VAL A 394 5.21 3.47 12.18
C VAL A 394 6.15 4.17 13.17
N TYR A 395 6.75 3.39 14.08
CA TYR A 395 7.73 3.87 15.03
C TYR A 395 9.07 3.17 14.83
N TYR A 396 10.09 3.94 14.47
CA TYR A 396 11.46 3.48 14.29
C TYR A 396 12.24 3.64 15.59
N ARG A 397 12.42 2.55 16.33
CA ARG A 397 13.17 2.61 17.61
C ARG A 397 14.64 2.94 17.35
N ASN A 398 15.22 2.30 16.34
CA ASN A 398 16.57 2.52 15.82
C ASN A 398 16.65 1.96 14.39
N ALA A 399 17.83 2.03 13.75
CA ALA A 399 18.05 1.55 12.38
C ALA A 399 17.75 0.05 12.17
N ARG A 400 17.70 -0.77 13.24
CA ARG A 400 17.50 -2.22 13.18
C ARG A 400 16.11 -2.65 13.65
N GLN A 401 15.27 -1.76 14.17
CA GLN A 401 14.01 -2.13 14.80
C GLN A 401 12.91 -1.11 14.54
N TYR A 402 11.78 -1.60 14.05
CA TYR A 402 10.58 -0.80 13.84
C TYR A 402 9.31 -1.54 14.28
N TRP A 403 8.30 -0.75 14.60
CA TRP A 403 6.97 -1.20 14.99
C TRP A 403 5.94 -0.53 14.10
N VAL A 404 4.91 -1.27 13.71
CA VAL A 404 3.74 -0.73 13.01
C VAL A 404 2.50 -1.16 13.78
N ALA A 405 1.65 -0.21 14.13
CA ALA A 405 0.32 -0.46 14.67
C ALA A 405 -0.70 0.17 13.73
N GLY A 406 -1.77 -0.55 13.38
CA GLY A 406 -2.76 -0.04 12.44
C GLY A 406 -4.18 -0.52 12.72
N ILE A 407 -5.13 0.25 12.19
CA ILE A 407 -6.56 -0.02 12.25
C ILE A 407 -7.12 -0.02 10.83
N ASP A 408 -8.04 -0.94 10.55
CA ASP A 408 -8.80 -0.95 9.29
C ASP A 408 -10.29 -0.99 9.58
N LEU A 409 -11.02 -0.06 8.99
CA LEU A 409 -12.48 -0.01 8.96
C LEU A 409 -12.90 -0.27 7.52
N TYR A 410 -13.38 -1.47 7.26
CA TYR A 410 -13.83 -1.88 5.94
C TYR A 410 -15.33 -2.08 5.95
N HIS A 411 -15.96 -1.67 4.87
CA HIS A 411 -17.38 -1.76 4.72
C HIS A 411 -17.73 -2.15 3.28
N GLU A 412 -18.55 -3.19 3.13
CA GLU A 412 -19.08 -3.67 1.85
C GLU A 412 -20.60 -3.73 1.86
N ARG A 413 -21.24 -3.15 0.83
CA ARG A 413 -22.68 -3.32 0.56
C ARG A 413 -22.89 -3.95 -0.80
N ASN A 414 -23.69 -4.99 -0.81
CA ASN A 414 -24.36 -5.51 -1.98
C ASN A 414 -25.82 -5.03 -1.95
N ARG A 415 -26.28 -4.44 -3.06
CA ARG A 415 -27.63 -3.86 -3.16
C ARG A 415 -28.71 -4.94 -3.14
N ASP A 416 -28.40 -6.07 -3.77
CA ASP A 416 -29.39 -7.08 -4.07
C ASP A 416 -29.36 -8.24 -3.04
N ASP A 417 -28.20 -8.49 -2.40
CA ASP A 417 -28.07 -9.45 -1.29
C ASP A 417 -27.52 -8.79 0.00
N LYS A 418 -28.35 -8.70 1.05
CA LYS A 418 -27.90 -8.24 2.37
C LYS A 418 -27.02 -9.26 3.10
N GLY A 419 -27.06 -10.53 2.70
CA GLY A 419 -26.18 -11.60 3.17
C GLY A 419 -24.72 -11.39 2.81
N ASP A 420 -24.45 -10.65 1.72
CA ASP A 420 -23.10 -10.26 1.29
C ASP A 420 -22.70 -8.86 1.80
N SER A 421 -23.58 -8.17 2.54
CA SER A 421 -23.28 -6.87 3.10
C SER A 421 -22.67 -7.00 4.51
N PHE A 422 -21.51 -6.39 4.75
CA PHE A 422 -20.84 -6.47 6.04
C PHE A 422 -20.02 -5.23 6.42
N ASN A 423 -19.69 -5.16 7.71
CA ASN A 423 -18.68 -4.27 8.28
C ASN A 423 -17.55 -5.12 8.86
N ARG A 424 -16.30 -4.75 8.62
CA ARG A 424 -15.12 -5.42 9.14
C ARG A 424 -14.22 -4.42 9.84
N TYR A 425 -13.90 -4.70 11.09
CA TYR A 425 -13.03 -3.89 11.94
C TYR A 425 -11.78 -4.70 12.25
N ALA A 426 -10.59 -4.20 11.91
CA ALA A 426 -9.34 -4.91 12.12
C ALA A 426 -8.32 -4.08 12.88
N LEU A 427 -7.53 -4.77 13.70
CA LEU A 427 -6.30 -4.27 14.31
C LEU A 427 -5.13 -5.04 13.71
N ARG A 428 -4.05 -4.33 13.40
CA ARG A 428 -2.83 -4.87 12.81
C ARG A 428 -1.62 -4.45 13.63
N GLY A 429 -0.70 -5.38 13.84
CA GLY A 429 0.60 -5.16 14.47
C GLY A 429 1.70 -5.76 13.62
N THR A 430 2.79 -5.02 13.41
CA THR A 430 4.02 -5.54 12.80
C THR A 430 5.22 -5.17 13.67
N TRP A 431 6.11 -6.12 13.89
CA TRP A 431 7.41 -5.90 14.51
C TRP A 431 8.49 -6.40 13.57
N GLY A 432 9.44 -5.53 13.22
CA GLY A 432 10.61 -5.86 12.43
C GLY A 432 11.89 -5.72 13.26
N GLN A 433 12.80 -6.67 13.10
CA GLN A 433 14.09 -6.69 13.79
C GLN A 433 15.19 -7.20 12.87
N GLU A 434 16.28 -6.45 12.79
CA GLU A 434 17.56 -6.89 12.24
C GLU A 434 18.48 -7.29 13.39
N TRP A 435 19.03 -8.49 13.28
CA TRP A 435 19.91 -9.09 14.27
C TRP A 435 21.37 -8.91 13.85
N LEU A 436 22.28 -9.20 14.78
CA LEU A 436 23.70 -9.31 14.45
C LEU A 436 23.91 -10.41 13.40
N LYS A 437 25.04 -10.33 12.68
CA LYS A 437 25.45 -11.29 11.63
C LYS A 437 24.56 -11.33 10.39
N GLY A 438 23.51 -10.50 10.29
CA GLY A 438 22.75 -10.28 9.06
C GLY A 438 21.46 -11.08 8.92
N LEU A 439 20.98 -11.69 10.01
CA LEU A 439 19.65 -12.27 10.13
C LEU A 439 18.62 -11.16 10.34
N SER A 440 17.45 -11.27 9.71
CA SER A 440 16.33 -10.35 9.91
C SER A 440 15.02 -11.10 10.06
N THR A 441 14.13 -10.57 10.89
CA THR A 441 12.82 -11.17 11.20
C THR A 441 11.72 -10.13 11.15
N VAL A 442 10.56 -10.50 10.62
CA VAL A 442 9.33 -9.71 10.69
C VAL A 442 8.19 -10.59 11.21
N LEU A 443 7.58 -10.16 12.31
CA LEU A 443 6.36 -10.73 12.85
C LEU A 443 5.19 -9.81 12.50
N ARG A 444 4.12 -10.36 11.92
CA ARG A 444 2.85 -9.66 11.71
C ARG A 444 1.74 -10.39 12.42
N LEU A 445 0.93 -9.64 13.13
CA LEU A 445 -0.25 -10.12 13.85
C LEU A 445 -1.45 -9.27 13.41
N SER A 446 -2.61 -9.89 13.25
CA SER A 446 -3.85 -9.15 13.09
C SER A 446 -5.03 -9.88 13.72
N SER A 447 -6.01 -9.09 14.14
CA SER A 447 -7.31 -9.58 14.58
C SER A 447 -8.39 -8.72 13.96
N ALA A 448 -9.47 -9.34 13.50
CA ALA A 448 -10.60 -8.62 12.94
C ALA A 448 -11.94 -9.22 13.36
N GLN A 449 -12.96 -8.38 13.31
CA GLN A 449 -14.34 -8.80 13.47
C GLN A 449 -15.16 -8.36 12.25
N ARG A 450 -15.75 -9.33 11.57
CA ARG A 450 -16.69 -9.13 10.47
C ARG A 450 -18.12 -9.32 10.96
N ARG A 451 -19.01 -8.38 10.66
CA ARG A 451 -20.42 -8.40 11.05
C ARG A 451 -21.29 -8.22 9.81
N TYR A 452 -22.04 -9.25 9.45
CA TYR A 452 -22.96 -9.24 8.32
C TYR A 452 -24.29 -8.60 8.66
N GLN A 453 -24.98 -8.07 7.65
CA GLN A 453 -26.27 -7.40 7.81
C GLN A 453 -27.46 -8.36 7.77
N ALA A 454 -27.27 -9.58 7.29
CA ALA A 454 -28.29 -10.62 7.29
C ALA A 454 -27.74 -11.96 7.80
N PRO A 455 -28.62 -12.89 8.20
CA PRO A 455 -28.27 -14.27 8.45
C PRO A 455 -27.77 -14.95 7.17
N SER A 456 -26.79 -15.84 7.29
CA SER A 456 -26.53 -16.86 6.28
C SER A 456 -27.44 -18.06 6.48
N PHE A 457 -27.53 -18.93 5.48
CA PHE A 457 -28.40 -20.11 5.48
C PHE A 457 -28.21 -21.03 6.72
N PHE A 458 -26.99 -21.12 7.28
CA PHE A 458 -26.68 -21.97 8.44
C PHE A 458 -26.40 -21.20 9.74
N SER A 459 -26.73 -19.91 9.79
CA SER A 459 -26.52 -19.07 10.97
C SER A 459 -27.70 -19.06 11.95
N ASN A 460 -28.65 -19.98 11.80
CA ASN A 460 -29.83 -20.13 12.67
C ASN A 460 -30.60 -18.81 12.85
N GLU A 461 -30.89 -18.13 11.73
CA GLU A 461 -31.63 -16.84 11.68
C GLU A 461 -30.92 -15.66 12.40
N GLN A 462 -29.67 -15.84 12.85
CA GLN A 462 -28.87 -14.78 13.43
C GLN A 462 -27.92 -14.20 12.39
N ASN A 463 -27.75 -12.88 12.35
CA ASN A 463 -26.76 -12.26 11.47
C ASN A 463 -25.37 -12.89 11.65
N ARG A 464 -24.70 -13.22 10.54
CA ARG A 464 -23.39 -13.87 10.58
C ARG A 464 -22.34 -12.94 11.20
N ARG A 465 -21.48 -13.51 12.06
CA ARG A 465 -20.39 -12.82 12.74
C ARG A 465 -19.15 -13.69 12.68
N ASP A 466 -18.10 -13.14 12.09
CA ASP A 466 -16.82 -13.82 11.94
C ASP A 466 -15.78 -13.10 12.78
N LYS A 467 -15.06 -13.86 13.61
CA LYS A 467 -13.84 -13.41 14.28
C LYS A 467 -12.65 -13.98 13.50
N GLU A 468 -11.73 -13.13 13.10
CA GLU A 468 -10.58 -13.47 12.30
C GLU A 468 -9.31 -13.22 13.12
N ALA A 469 -8.34 -14.13 13.05
CA ALA A 469 -7.00 -13.93 13.58
C ALA A 469 -5.95 -14.43 12.58
N SER A 470 -4.88 -13.67 12.43
CA SER A 470 -3.77 -14.02 11.55
C SER A 470 -2.43 -13.76 12.24
N ALA A 471 -1.48 -14.67 12.01
CA ALA A 471 -0.09 -14.50 12.42
C ALA A 471 0.83 -14.92 11.29
N SER A 472 1.88 -14.13 11.02
CA SER A 472 2.92 -14.50 10.07
C SER A 472 4.30 -14.15 10.59
N LEU A 473 5.25 -15.08 10.46
CA LEU A 473 6.65 -14.88 10.75
C LEU A 473 7.46 -15.04 9.45
N SER A 474 8.22 -14.00 9.12
CA SER A 474 9.16 -14.00 8.01
C SER A 474 10.59 -13.93 8.54
N VAL A 475 11.48 -14.75 7.98
CA VAL A 475 12.90 -14.81 8.34
C VAL A 475 13.74 -14.82 7.07
N TRP A 476 14.82 -14.04 7.05
CA TRP A 476 15.79 -14.04 5.95
C TRP A 476 17.19 -13.67 6.44
N HIS A 477 18.19 -13.92 5.60
CA HIS A 477 19.58 -13.61 5.92
C HIS A 477 20.25 -12.91 4.73
N ARG A 478 20.87 -11.75 4.97
CA ARG A 478 21.45 -10.92 3.89
C ARG A 478 22.59 -11.58 3.11
N ALA A 479 23.28 -12.56 3.70
CA ALA A 479 24.31 -13.32 3.00
C ALA A 479 23.74 -14.28 1.96
N LEU A 480 22.46 -14.67 2.08
CA LEU A 480 21.77 -15.45 1.07
C LEU A 480 21.14 -14.47 0.09
N HIS A 481 21.82 -14.18 -1.02
CA HIS A 481 21.24 -13.35 -2.06
C HIS A 481 21.70 -13.81 -3.44
N PHE A 482 20.88 -13.57 -4.45
CA PHE A 482 21.21 -13.81 -5.84
C PHE A 482 20.75 -12.63 -6.68
N LYS A 483 21.68 -11.96 -7.37
CA LYS A 483 21.41 -10.77 -8.20
C LYS A 483 20.60 -9.67 -7.48
N GLY A 484 20.88 -9.47 -6.18
CA GLY A 484 20.19 -8.48 -5.32
C GLY A 484 18.84 -8.95 -4.78
N ILE A 485 18.45 -10.21 -4.99
CA ILE A 485 17.22 -10.81 -4.44
C ILE A 485 17.60 -11.61 -3.20
N THR A 486 16.99 -11.30 -2.06
CA THR A 486 17.17 -12.05 -0.80
C THR A 486 15.93 -12.92 -0.56
N PRO A 487 16.04 -14.26 -0.55
CA PRO A 487 14.91 -15.13 -0.28
C PRO A 487 14.44 -14.98 1.16
N ARG A 488 13.13 -14.86 1.32
CA ARG A 488 12.47 -14.75 2.61
C ARG A 488 11.60 -15.97 2.85
N LEU A 489 11.92 -16.74 3.89
CA LEU A 489 11.06 -17.82 4.33
C LEU A 489 9.94 -17.25 5.20
N THR A 490 8.68 -17.56 4.87
CA THR A 490 7.52 -17.08 5.62
C THR A 490 6.62 -18.24 5.99
N ILE A 491 6.20 -18.28 7.26
CA ILE A 491 5.13 -19.13 7.76
C ILE A 491 3.99 -18.23 8.18
N ALA A 492 2.77 -18.52 7.71
CA ALA A 492 1.57 -17.76 8.02
C ALA A 492 0.43 -18.69 8.41
N HIS A 493 -0.29 -18.33 9.47
CA HIS A 493 -1.48 -19.02 9.93
C HIS A 493 -2.66 -18.04 10.02
N ASN A 494 -3.80 -18.44 9.49
CA ASN A 494 -5.06 -17.71 9.54
C ASN A 494 -6.14 -18.61 10.13
N LYS A 495 -6.95 -18.06 11.03
CA LYS A 495 -8.10 -18.75 11.62
C LYS A 495 -9.30 -17.82 11.65
N THR A 496 -10.44 -18.35 11.20
CA THR A 496 -11.75 -17.69 11.26
C THR A 496 -12.67 -18.54 12.11
N TRP A 497 -13.31 -17.90 13.09
CA TRP A 497 -14.39 -18.47 13.89
C TRP A 497 -15.69 -17.78 13.50
N SER A 498 -16.73 -18.56 13.19
CA SER A 498 -18.03 -18.03 12.77
C SER A 498 -19.16 -18.68 13.56
N ASN A 499 -20.28 -17.96 13.72
CA ASN A 499 -21.54 -18.55 14.18
C ASN A 499 -22.24 -19.38 13.08
N ASP A 500 -21.75 -19.33 11.83
CA ASP A 500 -22.08 -20.29 10.79
C ASP A 500 -20.94 -21.32 10.67
N LYS A 501 -21.23 -22.59 11.00
CA LYS A 501 -20.22 -23.66 11.06
C LYS A 501 -19.57 -23.97 9.71
N PHE A 502 -20.21 -23.64 8.60
CA PHE A 502 -19.64 -23.85 7.27
C PHE A 502 -18.67 -22.74 6.84
N TYR A 503 -18.64 -21.61 7.57
CA TYR A 503 -17.67 -20.51 7.37
C TYR A 503 -16.52 -20.56 8.38
N GLU A 504 -16.46 -21.56 9.26
CA GLU A 504 -15.31 -21.78 10.13
C GLU A 504 -14.16 -22.40 9.32
N TYR A 505 -13.01 -21.73 9.29
CA TYR A 505 -11.87 -22.15 8.46
C TYR A 505 -10.53 -21.81 9.10
N GLY A 506 -9.53 -22.67 8.87
CA GLY A 506 -8.15 -22.46 9.30
C GLY A 506 -7.17 -22.82 8.19
N LYS A 507 -6.12 -22.02 8.01
CA LYS A 507 -5.11 -22.23 6.97
C LYS A 507 -3.71 -21.91 7.48
N THR A 508 -2.81 -22.87 7.36
CA THR A 508 -1.37 -22.65 7.51
C THR A 508 -0.72 -22.71 6.13
N LYS A 509 0.18 -21.77 5.85
CA LYS A 509 1.01 -21.77 4.65
C LYS A 509 2.46 -21.54 5.03
N MET A 510 3.35 -22.19 4.31
CA MET A 510 4.77 -21.95 4.33
C MET A 510 5.20 -21.70 2.89
N PHE A 511 5.93 -20.60 2.66
CA PHE A 511 6.35 -20.21 1.32
C PHE A 511 7.69 -19.47 1.38
N VAL A 512 8.41 -19.53 0.26
CA VAL A 512 9.57 -18.69 0.00
C VAL A 512 9.12 -17.54 -0.86
N GLU A 513 9.39 -16.32 -0.43
CA GLU A 513 9.14 -15.07 -1.14
C GLU A 513 10.45 -14.53 -1.71
N LEU A 514 10.42 -14.21 -3.01
CA LEU A 514 11.49 -13.54 -3.73
C LEU A 514 10.92 -12.18 -4.17
N SER A 515 11.49 -11.08 -3.69
CA SER A 515 11.03 -9.73 -4.03
C SER A 515 12.20 -8.84 -4.46
N LYS A 516 11.97 -7.98 -5.44
CA LYS A 516 12.90 -6.92 -5.84
C LYS A 516 12.15 -5.68 -6.31
N THR A 517 12.66 -4.53 -5.93
CA THR A 517 12.29 -3.22 -6.49
C THR A 517 13.48 -2.77 -7.34
N PHE A 518 13.21 -2.26 -8.54
CA PHE A 518 14.20 -1.88 -9.55
C PHE A 518 14.22 -0.37 -9.77
#